data_AF-A0A1X7SP77-F1
#
_entry.id   AF-A0A1X7SP77-F1
#
_cell.length_a   1.000
_cell.length_b   1.000
_cell.length_c   1.000
_cell.angle_alpha   90.00
_cell.angle_beta   90.00
_cell.angle_gamma   90.00
#
_symmetry.space_group_name_H-M   'P 1'
#
loop_
_entity.id
_entity.type
_entity.pdbx_description
1 polymer ?
#
loop_
_entity_poly.entity_id
_entity_poly.type
_entity_poly.pdbx_seq_one_letter_code
_entity_poly.pdbx_strand_id
1 'polypeptide(L)' 'MCQKCEGRLNICSVCHAPVKGLYSMCEVCGHGGHMSHLKEWFSTNSWCPSGCGHNCVT' A
#
# COMPACT_ATOMS: atom_id res chain seq x y z
N MET A 1 -12.17 -11.69 -19.34
CA MET A 1 -11.57 -11.26 -18.05
C MET A 1 -11.98 -12.22 -16.96
N CYS A 2 -11.04 -12.70 -16.13
CA CYS A 2 -11.34 -13.62 -15.03
C CYS A 2 -11.66 -12.83 -13.74
N GLN A 3 -12.89 -12.89 -13.26
CA GLN A 3 -13.35 -12.23 -12.02
C GLN A 3 -12.56 -12.68 -10.77
N LYS A 4 -11.93 -13.85 -10.84
CA LYS A 4 -11.07 -14.43 -9.80
C LYS A 4 -9.68 -13.77 -9.70
N CYS A 5 -9.28 -13.03 -10.73
CA CYS A 5 -8.00 -12.31 -10.79
C CYS A 5 -8.13 -10.84 -10.36
N GLU A 6 -9.35 -10.29 -10.36
CA GLU A 6 -9.61 -8.88 -10.03
C GLU A 6 -9.38 -8.58 -8.54
N GLY A 7 -9.61 -9.57 -7.67
CA GLY A 7 -9.36 -9.45 -6.22
C GLY A 7 -7.90 -9.61 -5.78
N ARG A 8 -6.95 -9.79 -6.72
CA ARG A 8 -5.50 -9.92 -6.41
C ARG A 8 -4.66 -8.75 -6.90
N LEU A 9 -5.30 -7.64 -7.26
CA LEU A 9 -4.59 -6.41 -7.56
C LEU A 9 -4.16 -5.75 -6.26
N ASN A 10 -2.85 -5.56 -6.09
CA ASN A 10 -2.31 -4.79 -4.98
C ASN A 10 -2.80 -3.34 -5.13
N ILE A 11 -3.74 -2.90 -4.30
CA ILE A 11 -4.27 -1.54 -4.32
C ILE A 11 -3.37 -0.64 -3.48
N CYS A 12 -3.05 0.54 -4.01
CA CYS A 12 -2.30 1.52 -3.25
C CYS A 12 -3.18 2.22 -2.21
N SER A 13 -2.79 2.15 -0.94
CA SER A 13 -3.51 2.78 0.17
C SER A 13 -3.50 4.31 0.14
N VAL A 14 -2.67 4.93 -0.73
CA VAL A 14 -2.56 6.39 -0.88
C VAL A 14 -3.45 6.89 -2.03
N CYS A 15 -3.34 6.30 -3.22
CA CYS A 15 -4.07 6.75 -4.40
C CYS A 15 -5.27 5.87 -4.78
N HIS A 16 -5.52 4.78 -4.05
CA HIS A 16 -6.57 3.79 -4.29
C HIS A 16 -6.57 3.16 -5.68
N ALA A 17 -5.46 3.27 -6.41
CA ALA A 17 -5.29 2.70 -7.74
C ALA A 17 -4.55 1.34 -7.68
N PRO A 18 -4.82 0.43 -8.63
CA PRO A 18 -4.10 -0.84 -8.72
C PRO A 18 -2.64 -0.60 -9.12
N VAL A 19 -1.73 -1.18 -8.35
CA VAL A 19 -0.29 -1.09 -8.56
C VAL A 19 0.10 -2.08 -9.66
N LYS A 20 0.59 -1.56 -10.78
CA LYS A 20 1.03 -2.34 -11.95
C LYS A 20 2.56 -2.58 -11.99
N GLY A 21 3.25 -2.34 -10.88
CA GLY A 21 4.71 -2.37 -10.80
C GLY A 21 5.21 -2.62 -9.37
N LEU A 22 6.24 -1.88 -8.96
CA LEU A 22 6.83 -2.02 -7.62
C LEU A 22 5.82 -1.67 -6.53
N TYR A 23 5.52 -2.67 -5.70
CA TYR A 23 4.61 -2.61 -4.58
C TYR A 23 5.38 -2.87 -3.30
N SER A 24 5.24 -1.97 -2.33
CA SER A 24 5.73 -2.19 -0.97
C SER A 24 4.53 -2.35 -0.04
N MET A 25 4.66 -3.24 0.94
CA MET A 25 3.60 -3.58 1.88
C MET A 25 4.20 -3.82 3.25
N CYS A 26 3.47 -3.42 4.27
CA CYS A 26 3.80 -3.79 5.63
C CYS A 26 3.44 -5.27 5.84
N GLU A 27 4.42 -6.06 6.25
CA GLU A 27 4.25 -7.49 6.55
C GLU A 27 3.30 -7.73 7.74
N VAL A 28 3.10 -6.74 8.60
CA VAL A 28 2.23 -6.83 9.78
C VAL A 28 0.78 -6.48 9.43
N CYS A 29 0.53 -5.28 8.89
CA CYS A 29 -0.85 -4.84 8.65
C CYS A 29 -1.39 -5.21 7.26
N GLY A 30 -0.54 -5.71 6.35
CA GLY A 30 -0.93 -6.09 4.99
C GLY A 30 -1.31 -4.92 4.08
N HIS A 31 -1.15 -3.67 4.54
CA HIS A 31 -1.40 -2.49 3.72
C HIS A 31 -0.13 -2.04 3.02
N GLY A 32 -0.30 -1.58 1.79
CA GLY A 32 0.81 -1.18 0.95
C GLY A 32 0.38 -0.24 -0.18
N GLY A 33 1.29 -0.07 -1.14
CA GLY A 33 1.03 0.69 -2.33
C GLY A 33 2.24 0.93 -3.21
N HIS A 34 2.11 1.91 -4.09
CA HIS A 34 3.18 2.32 -4.98
C HIS A 34 4.41 2.73 -4.17
N MET A 35 5.58 2.22 -4.54
CA MET A 35 6.85 2.58 -3.90
C MET A 35 7.04 4.10 -3.79
N SER A 36 6.72 4.86 -4.85
CA SER A 36 6.85 6.32 -4.84
C SER A 36 5.95 6.99 -3.81
N HIS A 37 4.67 6.61 -3.75
CA HIS A 37 3.73 7.17 -2.77
C HIS A 37 4.08 6.78 -1.34
N LEU A 38 4.45 5.52 -1.12
CA LEU A 38 4.86 5.08 0.21
C LEU A 38 6.15 5.75 0.65
N LYS A 39 7.13 5.91 -0.24
CA LYS A 39 8.38 6.62 0.06
C LYS A 39 8.12 8.08 0.45
N GLU A 40 7.26 8.77 -0.30
CA GLU A 40 6.89 10.16 0.00
C GLU A 40 6.09 10.27 1.31
N TRP A 41 5.12 9.38 1.52
CA TRP A 41 4.34 9.30 2.75
C TRP A 41 5.24 9.05 3.96
N PHE A 42 6.07 8.02 3.91
CA PHE A 42 6.98 7.65 4.99
C PHE A 42 8.14 8.62 5.19
N SER A 43 8.34 9.59 4.28
CA SER A 43 9.27 10.69 4.50
C SER A 43 8.78 11.68 5.57
N THR A 44 7.49 11.71 5.88
CA THR A 44 6.89 12.66 6.83
C THR A 44 5.97 12.00 7.87
N ASN A 45 5.50 10.79 7.61
CA ASN A 45 4.55 10.07 8.47
C ASN A 45 5.06 8.67 8.78
N SER A 46 4.97 8.21 10.02
CA SER A 46 5.35 6.82 10.37
C SER A 46 4.17 5.84 10.34
N TRP A 47 2.96 6.38 10.25
CA TRP A 47 1.72 5.61 10.36
C TRP A 47 1.23 5.13 9.00
N CYS A 48 0.50 4.02 9.01
CA CYS A 48 -0.08 3.43 7.81
C CYS A 48 -0.99 4.43 7.08
N PRO A 49 -0.78 4.69 5.78
CA PRO A 49 -1.63 5.60 5.00
C PRO A 49 -3.08 5.12 4.89
N SER A 50 -3.34 3.81 5.10
CA SER A 50 -4.70 3.26 5.10
C SER A 50 -5.51 3.66 6.34
N GLY A 51 -4.90 4.30 7.35
CA GLY A 51 -5.58 4.70 8.58
C GLY A 51 -5.84 3.56 9.57
N CYS A 52 -5.17 2.41 9.42
CA CYS A 52 -5.36 1.26 10.31
C CYS A 52 -4.71 1.44 11.70
N GLY A 53 -4.03 2.56 11.96
CA GLY A 53 -3.37 2.85 13.24
C GLY A 53 -2.07 2.10 13.49
N HIS A 54 -1.50 1.41 12.49
CA HIS A 54 -0.21 0.73 12.63
C HIS A 54 0.95 1.65 12.24
N ASN A 55 2.08 1.56 12.97
CA ASN A 55 3.33 2.21 12.57
C ASN A 55 4.10 1.26 11.64
N CYS A 56 4.12 1.56 10.34
CA CYS A 56 4.65 0.64 9.33
C CYS A 56 6.13 0.84 9.00
N VAL A 57 6.82 1.77 9.66
CA VAL A 57 8.27 2.00 9.53
C VAL A 57 9.07 1.46 10.71
N THR A 58 8.40 0.90 11.72
CA THR A 58 9.03 0.21 12.86
C THR A 58 9.14 -1.27 12.54
#